data_AF-A0A7T0JLP5-F1
#
_entry.id   AF-A0A7T0JLP5-F1
#
_cell.length_a   1.000
_cell.length_b   1.000
_cell.length_c   1.000
_cell.angle_alpha   90.00
_cell.angle_beta   90.00
_cell.angle_gamma   90.00
#
_symmetry.space_group_name_H-M   'P 1'
#
loop_
_entity.id
_entity.type
_entity.pdbx_description
1 polymer ?
#
loop_
_entity_poly.entity_id
_entity_poly.type
_entity_poly.pdbx_seq_one_letter_code
_entity_poly.pdbx_strand_id
1 'polypeptide(L)'
;MSNSKENALKNIEIKINILNSWLKDGIPFRCDENGHHILDEKDNKVLDFSPKTVRQFLGWDGSQNCAFLRKSLPAIRSLNNSTLAQYKTHRAEVESIVRALKQKAELQLQRTSASEIKRFKAAQSEMEINIRSLSEQNLILRRNYVESQNKYQALLRETEGHEKEFYNNYQIMEDEIERLKSQISSLTKTIVKLQPLSVKHNGN
;
A
#
# COMPACT_ATOMS: atom_id res chain seq x y z
N MET A 1 -29.60 -3.65 -1.86
CA MET A 1 -29.30 -2.94 -3.13
C MET A 1 -27.98 -2.14 -3.02
N SER A 2 -26.82 -2.79 -3.08
CA SER A 2 -25.49 -2.15 -3.01
C SER A 2 -24.52 -2.55 -4.15
N ASN A 3 -24.96 -3.37 -5.11
CA ASN A 3 -24.06 -3.97 -6.10
C ASN A 3 -23.48 -2.99 -7.13
N SER A 4 -24.15 -1.87 -7.44
CA SER A 4 -23.72 -1.03 -8.57
C SER A 4 -22.43 -0.24 -8.29
N LYS A 5 -22.21 0.23 -7.06
CA LYS A 5 -20.99 0.99 -6.71
C LYS A 5 -19.78 0.06 -6.57
N GLU A 6 -19.98 -1.08 -5.92
CA GLU A 6 -18.94 -2.08 -5.74
C GLU A 6 -18.50 -2.71 -7.08
N ASN A 7 -19.46 -2.99 -7.98
CA ASN A 7 -19.13 -3.47 -9.33
C ASN A 7 -18.39 -2.42 -10.17
N ALA A 8 -18.73 -1.14 -10.00
CA ALA A 8 -18.02 -0.05 -10.68
C ALA A 8 -16.58 0.07 -10.18
N LEU A 9 -16.36 -0.02 -8.87
CA LEU A 9 -15.02 -0.01 -8.28
C LEU A 9 -14.18 -1.20 -8.75
N LYS A 10 -14.72 -2.41 -8.68
CA LYS A 10 -14.07 -3.63 -9.19
C LYS A 10 -13.67 -3.48 -10.67
N ASN A 11 -14.55 -2.90 -11.49
CA ASN A 11 -14.24 -2.65 -12.90
C ASN A 11 -13.12 -1.60 -13.09
N ILE A 12 -13.05 -0.58 -12.24
CA ILE A 12 -11.93 0.39 -12.24
C ILE A 12 -10.62 -0.34 -11.90
N GLU A 13 -10.60 -1.15 -10.84
CA GLU A 13 -9.43 -1.92 -10.40
C GLU A 13 -8.95 -2.91 -11.48
N ILE A 14 -9.87 -3.64 -12.13
CA ILE A 14 -9.53 -4.54 -13.23
C ILE A 14 -8.85 -3.78 -14.38
N LYS A 15 -9.41 -2.64 -14.80
CA LYS A 15 -8.79 -1.81 -15.85
C LYS A 15 -7.41 -1.30 -15.43
N ILE A 16 -7.27 -0.82 -14.20
CA ILE A 16 -5.98 -0.38 -13.65
C ILE A 16 -4.96 -1.52 -13.71
N ASN A 17 -5.33 -2.73 -13.30
CA ASN A 17 -4.45 -3.90 -13.31
C ASN A 17 -3.97 -4.27 -14.73
N ILE A 18 -4.86 -4.25 -15.73
CA ILE A 18 -4.48 -4.48 -17.14
C ILE A 18 -3.50 -3.41 -17.62
N LEU A 19 -3.77 -2.14 -17.31
CA LEU A 19 -2.93 -1.05 -17.77
C LEU A 19 -1.57 -1.04 -17.05
N ASN A 20 -1.52 -1.44 -15.79
CA ASN A 20 -0.29 -1.65 -15.05
C ASN A 20 0.53 -2.81 -15.62
N SER A 21 -0.12 -3.91 -16.05
CA SER A 21 0.60 -4.99 -16.73
C SER A 21 1.17 -4.51 -18.08
N TRP A 22 0.45 -3.69 -18.83
CA TRP A 22 0.98 -3.10 -20.07
C TRP A 22 2.10 -2.09 -19.80
N LEU A 23 2.04 -1.33 -18.70
CA LEU A 23 3.14 -0.48 -18.24
C LEU A 23 4.38 -1.25 -17.83
N LYS A 24 4.24 -2.51 -17.42
CA LYS A 24 5.35 -3.42 -17.15
C LYS A 24 5.87 -4.07 -18.43
N ASP A 25 5.02 -4.81 -19.13
CA ASP A 25 5.43 -5.75 -20.19
C ASP A 25 5.50 -5.12 -21.59
N GLY A 26 4.75 -4.04 -21.81
CA GLY A 26 4.61 -3.39 -23.11
C GLY A 26 3.14 -3.27 -23.51
N ILE A 27 2.82 -2.25 -24.32
CA ILE A 27 1.49 -2.16 -24.91
C ILE A 27 1.41 -3.22 -26.02
N PRO A 28 0.38 -4.08 -26.05
CA PRO A 28 0.26 -5.09 -27.09
C PRO A 28 0.28 -4.49 -28.49
N PHE A 29 0.89 -5.21 -29.44
CA PHE A 29 0.77 -4.88 -30.86
C PHE A 29 -0.58 -5.37 -31.40
N ARG A 30 -1.12 -4.64 -32.36
CA ARG A 30 -2.36 -4.99 -33.04
C ARG A 30 -2.14 -6.23 -33.90
N CYS A 31 -3.05 -7.20 -33.79
CA CYS A 31 -3.01 -8.41 -34.60
C CYS A 31 -4.30 -8.58 -35.43
N ASP A 32 -4.19 -9.36 -36.51
CA ASP A 32 -5.34 -9.88 -37.26
C ASP A 32 -6.06 -11.00 -36.47
N GLU A 33 -7.08 -11.61 -37.08
CA GLU A 33 -7.85 -12.70 -36.45
C GLU A 33 -7.03 -13.98 -36.22
N ASN A 34 -5.93 -14.15 -36.96
CA ASN A 34 -5.02 -15.29 -36.91
C ASN A 34 -3.83 -15.05 -35.96
N GLY A 35 -3.71 -13.86 -35.39
CA GLY A 35 -2.62 -13.48 -34.47
C GLY A 35 -1.40 -12.87 -35.15
N HIS A 36 -1.42 -12.63 -36.47
CA HIS A 36 -0.32 -11.95 -37.16
C HIS A 36 -0.36 -10.45 -36.88
N HIS A 37 0.81 -9.84 -36.70
CA HIS A 37 0.91 -8.42 -36.45
C HIS A 37 0.50 -7.58 -37.67
N ILE A 38 -0.30 -6.55 -37.42
CA ILE A 38 -0.65 -5.55 -38.42
C ILE A 38 0.48 -4.53 -38.49
N LEU A 39 0.94 -4.27 -39.71
CA LEU A 39 1.98 -3.29 -40.01
C LEU A 39 1.36 -2.01 -40.58
N ASP A 40 2.02 -0.87 -40.37
CA ASP A 40 1.70 0.39 -41.04
C ASP A 40 2.31 0.47 -42.45
N GLU A 41 2.05 1.55 -43.19
CA GLU A 41 2.59 1.80 -44.54
C GLU A 41 4.13 1.82 -44.62
N LYS A 42 4.81 1.80 -43.48
CA LYS A 42 6.27 1.83 -43.35
C LYS A 42 6.81 0.54 -42.72
N ASP A 43 6.04 -0.56 -42.78
CA ASP A 43 6.33 -1.87 -42.22
C ASP A 43 6.59 -1.89 -40.70
N ASN A 44 6.12 -0.88 -39.95
CA ASN A 44 6.24 -0.87 -38.49
C ASN A 44 5.02 -1.51 -37.85
N LYS A 45 5.25 -2.29 -36.79
CA LYS A 45 4.15 -2.86 -36.00
C LYS A 45 3.31 -1.75 -35.36
N VAL A 46 2.00 -1.84 -35.50
CA VAL A 46 1.05 -0.88 -34.93
C VAL A 46 0.68 -1.31 -33.51
N LEU A 47 0.71 -0.40 -32.55
CA LEU A 47 0.22 -0.67 -31.19
C LEU A 47 -1.32 -0.82 -31.19
N ASP A 48 -1.83 -1.73 -30.37
CA ASP A 48 -3.26 -1.85 -30.15
C ASP A 48 -3.77 -0.70 -29.27
N PHE A 49 -5.09 -0.56 -29.17
CA PHE A 49 -5.71 0.52 -28.43
C PHE A 49 -5.33 0.52 -26.95
N SER A 50 -4.79 1.64 -26.47
CA SER A 50 -4.66 1.97 -25.05
C SER A 50 -5.23 3.38 -24.79
N PRO A 51 -5.88 3.60 -23.63
CA PRO A 51 -6.42 4.91 -23.29
C PRO A 51 -5.28 5.95 -23.12
N LYS A 52 -5.42 7.08 -23.80
CA LYS A 52 -4.49 8.24 -23.75
C LYS A 52 -5.04 9.41 -22.94
N THR A 53 -6.29 9.34 -22.51
CA THR A 53 -6.93 10.32 -21.62
C THR A 53 -7.80 9.61 -20.59
N VAL A 54 -8.09 10.26 -19.46
CA VAL A 54 -9.02 9.75 -18.44
C VAL A 54 -10.40 9.48 -19.05
N ARG A 55 -10.85 10.32 -19.99
CA ARG A 55 -12.11 10.11 -20.72
C ARG A 55 -12.09 8.82 -21.54
N GLN A 56 -10.98 8.53 -22.21
CA GLN A 56 -10.82 7.27 -22.93
C GLN A 56 -10.76 6.08 -21.98
N PHE A 57 -10.11 6.20 -20.82
CA PHE A 57 -10.12 5.15 -19.80
C PHE A 57 -11.55 4.80 -19.34
N LEU A 58 -12.38 5.83 -19.11
CA LEU A 58 -13.78 5.66 -18.73
C LEU A 58 -14.57 4.96 -19.83
N GLY A 59 -14.42 5.39 -21.08
CA GLY A 59 -15.10 4.79 -22.24
C GLY A 59 -14.53 3.45 -22.72
N TRP A 60 -13.40 3.00 -22.17
CA TRP A 60 -12.74 1.79 -22.62
C TRP A 60 -13.46 0.54 -22.10
N ASP A 61 -13.99 -0.28 -23.00
CA ASP A 61 -14.66 -1.54 -22.73
C ASP A 61 -14.01 -2.71 -23.47
N GLY A 62 -12.82 -2.48 -24.02
CA GLY A 62 -12.09 -3.46 -24.82
C GLY A 62 -12.55 -3.55 -26.28
N SER A 63 -13.68 -2.96 -26.67
CA SER A 63 -14.21 -3.05 -28.05
C SER A 63 -13.27 -2.47 -29.10
N GLN A 64 -12.45 -1.48 -28.70
CA GLN A 64 -11.46 -0.84 -29.57
C GLN A 64 -10.23 -1.72 -29.83
N ASN A 65 -10.01 -2.76 -29.01
CA ASN A 65 -8.88 -3.66 -29.14
C ASN A 65 -9.10 -4.70 -30.25
N CYS A 66 -8.00 -5.21 -30.82
CA CYS A 66 -8.07 -6.25 -31.83
C CYS A 66 -8.79 -7.50 -31.30
N ALA A 67 -9.42 -8.25 -32.21
CA ALA A 67 -10.20 -9.44 -31.85
C ALA A 67 -9.35 -10.46 -31.07
N PHE A 68 -8.08 -10.58 -31.44
CA PHE A 68 -7.13 -11.45 -30.75
C PHE A 68 -6.93 -11.06 -29.28
N LEU A 69 -6.59 -9.79 -29.00
CA LEU A 69 -6.37 -9.31 -27.64
C LEU A 69 -7.66 -9.36 -26.80
N ARG A 70 -8.80 -9.04 -27.40
CA ARG A 70 -10.11 -9.10 -26.73
C ARG A 70 -10.41 -10.47 -26.12
N LYS A 71 -9.97 -11.58 -26.75
CA LYS A 71 -10.16 -12.94 -26.22
C LYS A 71 -9.40 -13.18 -24.91
N SER A 72 -8.27 -12.50 -24.71
CA SER A 72 -7.43 -12.61 -23.51
C SER A 72 -7.74 -11.58 -22.42
N LEU A 73 -8.50 -10.53 -22.75
CA LEU A 73 -8.84 -9.48 -21.78
C LEU A 73 -9.96 -9.95 -20.85
N PRO A 74 -9.86 -9.67 -19.54
CA PRO A 74 -10.99 -9.86 -18.65
C PRO A 74 -12.13 -8.91 -19.06
N ALA A 75 -13.36 -9.30 -18.73
CA ALA A 75 -14.54 -8.51 -19.07
C ALA A 75 -14.49 -7.14 -18.36
N ILE A 76 -14.32 -6.07 -19.16
CA ILE A 76 -14.35 -4.68 -18.70
C ILE A 76 -15.55 -3.95 -19.32
N ARG A 77 -16.08 -2.96 -18.60
CA ARG A 77 -17.23 -2.17 -19.06
C ARG A 77 -16.88 -0.68 -19.10
N SER A 78 -17.55 0.07 -19.97
CA SER A 78 -17.50 1.52 -19.93
C SER A 78 -18.08 2.04 -18.60
N LEU A 79 -17.55 3.17 -18.15
CA LEU A 79 -17.92 3.84 -16.90
C LEU A 79 -18.44 5.24 -17.20
N ASN A 80 -19.38 5.71 -16.40
CA ASN A 80 -19.86 7.09 -16.49
C ASN A 80 -18.80 8.07 -15.95
N ASN A 81 -18.78 9.29 -16.49
CA ASN A 81 -17.85 10.34 -16.06
C ASN A 81 -17.95 10.68 -14.55
N SER A 82 -19.13 10.51 -13.96
CA SER A 82 -19.37 10.76 -12.54
C SER A 82 -18.82 9.66 -11.63
N THR A 83 -18.57 8.46 -12.14
CA THR A 83 -18.19 7.29 -11.33
C THR A 83 -16.77 7.42 -10.78
N LEU A 84 -15.78 7.76 -11.62
CA LEU A 84 -14.39 7.92 -11.17
C LEU A 84 -14.18 9.18 -10.33
N ALA A 85 -15.02 10.20 -10.50
CA ALA A 85 -14.96 11.43 -9.71
C ALA A 85 -15.21 11.20 -8.21
N GLN A 86 -15.94 10.14 -7.85
CA GLN A 86 -16.22 9.76 -6.46
C GLN A 86 -15.02 9.10 -5.77
N TYR A 87 -14.07 8.55 -6.53
CA TYR A 87 -12.92 7.81 -6.02
C TYR A 87 -11.62 8.59 -6.27
N LYS A 88 -11.33 9.59 -5.43
CA LYS A 88 -10.20 10.53 -5.60
C LYS A 88 -8.85 9.83 -5.79
N THR A 89 -8.55 8.79 -5.00
CA THR A 89 -7.29 8.03 -5.08
C THR A 89 -7.14 7.34 -6.44
N HIS A 90 -8.16 6.58 -6.84
CA HIS A 90 -8.18 5.88 -8.13
C HIS A 90 -8.11 6.85 -9.31
N ARG A 91 -8.72 8.02 -9.19
CA ARG A 91 -8.61 9.06 -10.22
C ARG A 91 -7.18 9.52 -10.41
N ALA A 92 -6.47 9.84 -9.33
CA ALA A 92 -5.07 10.26 -9.38
C ALA A 92 -4.19 9.15 -9.97
N GLU A 93 -4.45 7.90 -9.60
CA GLU A 93 -3.77 6.74 -10.16
C GLU A 93 -4.02 6.59 -11.67
N VAL A 94 -5.26 6.66 -12.13
CA VAL A 94 -5.61 6.61 -13.56
C VAL A 94 -4.96 7.77 -14.33
N GLU A 95 -4.95 8.97 -13.78
CA GLU A 95 -4.28 10.13 -14.40
C GLU A 95 -2.76 9.91 -14.51
N SER A 96 -2.14 9.21 -13.55
CA SER A 96 -0.73 8.82 -13.61
C SER A 96 -0.50 7.74 -14.68
N ILE A 97 -1.27 6.65 -14.64
CA ILE A 97 -1.17 5.52 -15.57
C ILE A 97 -1.34 5.97 -17.02
N VAL A 98 -2.34 6.79 -17.30
CA VAL A 98 -2.61 7.28 -18.66
C VAL A 98 -1.46 8.14 -19.20
N ARG A 99 -0.85 8.97 -18.35
CA ARG A 99 0.34 9.74 -18.72
C ARG A 99 1.54 8.83 -19.00
N ALA A 100 1.76 7.83 -18.15
CA ALA A 100 2.84 6.86 -18.33
C ALA A 100 2.64 6.02 -19.60
N LEU A 101 1.41 5.58 -19.91
CA LEU A 101 1.10 4.81 -21.11
C LEU A 101 1.36 5.60 -22.39
N LYS A 102 1.07 6.91 -22.38
CA LYS A 102 1.36 7.77 -23.53
C LYS A 102 2.87 7.80 -23.82
N GLN A 103 3.69 8.00 -22.79
CA GLN A 103 5.15 7.98 -22.92
C GLN A 103 5.66 6.60 -23.36
N LYS A 104 5.11 5.52 -22.76
CA LYS A 104 5.48 4.15 -23.11
C LYS A 104 5.15 3.81 -24.57
N ALA A 105 4.00 4.24 -25.07
CA ALA A 105 3.62 4.06 -26.47
C ALA A 105 4.61 4.75 -27.41
N GLU A 106 5.00 5.99 -27.11
CA GLU A 106 5.98 6.74 -27.91
C GLU A 106 7.34 6.04 -27.94
N LEU A 107 7.84 5.59 -26.78
CA LEU A 107 9.12 4.86 -26.68
C LEU A 107 9.06 3.51 -27.41
N GLN A 108 7.99 2.75 -27.23
CA GLN A 108 7.83 1.45 -27.87
C GLN A 108 7.78 1.57 -29.40
N LEU A 109 7.07 2.58 -29.92
CA LEU A 109 7.03 2.85 -31.36
C LEU A 109 8.41 3.24 -31.92
N GLN A 110 9.18 4.04 -31.17
CA GLN A 110 10.56 4.37 -31.56
C GLN A 110 11.46 3.14 -31.65
N ARG A 111 11.27 2.14 -30.77
CA ARG A 111 11.99 0.86 -30.80
C ARG A 111 11.61 -0.04 -31.97
N THR A 112 10.35 -0.02 -32.39
CA THR A 112 9.93 -0.79 -33.56
C THR A 112 10.41 -0.21 -34.89
N SER A 113 10.84 1.06 -34.92
CA SER A 113 11.38 1.65 -36.15
C SER A 113 12.65 0.94 -36.62
N ALA A 114 12.83 0.83 -37.94
CA ALA A 114 13.97 0.15 -38.57
C ALA A 114 15.35 0.77 -38.25
N SER A 115 15.39 1.99 -37.70
CA SER A 115 16.63 2.68 -37.38
C SER A 115 17.17 2.28 -36.00
N GLU A 116 18.31 1.59 -35.96
CA GLU A 116 19.03 1.22 -34.73
C GLU A 116 19.28 2.44 -33.82
N ILE A 117 19.56 3.60 -34.39
CA ILE A 117 19.76 4.85 -33.63
C ILE A 117 18.51 5.23 -32.82
N LYS A 118 17.31 5.06 -33.39
CA LYS A 118 16.06 5.32 -32.67
C LYS A 118 15.79 4.28 -31.58
N ARG A 119 16.17 3.01 -31.82
CA ARG A 119 16.11 1.93 -30.82
C ARG A 119 16.99 2.24 -29.62
N PHE A 120 18.25 2.61 -29.86
CA PHE A 120 19.19 2.95 -28.80
C PHE A 120 18.74 4.19 -28.02
N LYS A 121 18.22 5.24 -28.68
CA LYS A 121 17.66 6.42 -27.99
C LYS A 121 16.46 6.07 -27.10
N ALA A 122 15.56 5.21 -27.57
CA ALA A 122 14.42 4.76 -26.76
C ALA A 122 14.84 3.82 -25.62
N ALA A 123 15.90 3.01 -25.80
CA ALA A 123 16.51 2.22 -24.73
C ALA A 123 17.12 3.13 -23.65
N GLN A 124 17.88 4.14 -24.05
CA GLN A 124 18.47 5.14 -23.16
C GLN A 124 17.40 5.88 -22.36
N SER A 125 16.34 6.37 -23.01
CA SER A 125 15.27 7.10 -22.32
C SER A 125 14.52 6.24 -21.30
N GLU A 126 14.26 4.95 -21.59
CA GLU A 126 13.67 4.04 -20.60
C GLU A 126 14.62 3.82 -19.41
N MET A 127 15.91 3.65 -19.68
CA MET A 127 16.91 3.49 -18.62
C MET A 127 16.97 4.72 -17.71
N GLU A 128 16.89 5.93 -18.27
CA GLU A 128 16.83 7.18 -17.50
C GLU A 128 15.57 7.28 -16.63
N ILE A 129 14.41 6.88 -17.16
CA ILE A 129 13.15 6.82 -16.41
C ILE A 129 13.26 5.82 -15.26
N ASN A 130 13.84 4.63 -15.51
CA ASN A 130 14.03 3.60 -14.51
C ASN A 130 14.98 4.07 -13.40
N ILE A 131 16.11 4.70 -13.75
CA ILE A 131 17.04 5.28 -12.77
C ILE A 131 16.34 6.31 -11.89
N ARG A 132 15.51 7.19 -12.48
CA ARG A 132 14.75 8.18 -11.73
C ARG A 132 13.71 7.54 -10.81
N SER A 133 12.97 6.55 -11.29
CA SER A 133 11.99 5.85 -10.46
C SER A 133 12.65 5.10 -9.30
N LEU A 134 13.78 4.44 -9.55
CA LEU A 134 14.55 3.74 -8.52
C LEU A 134 15.17 4.70 -7.50
N SER A 135 15.60 5.89 -7.92
CA SER A 135 16.14 6.89 -7.00
C SER A 135 15.04 7.48 -6.10
N GLU A 136 13.86 7.74 -6.65
CA GLU A 136 12.67 8.15 -5.89
C GLU A 136 12.24 7.08 -4.88
N GLN A 137 12.18 5.82 -5.30
CA GLN A 137 11.88 4.69 -4.40
C GLN A 137 12.93 4.55 -3.29
N ASN A 138 14.22 4.71 -3.60
CA ASN A 138 15.29 4.69 -2.60
C ASN A 138 15.16 5.83 -1.58
N LEU A 139 14.79 7.04 -2.02
CA LEU A 139 14.54 8.16 -1.11
C LEU A 139 13.38 7.87 -0.15
N ILE A 140 12.30 7.27 -0.65
CA ILE A 140 11.15 6.85 0.18
C ILE A 140 11.59 5.79 1.20
N LEU A 141 12.31 4.76 0.76
CA LEU A 141 12.82 3.71 1.65
C LEU A 141 13.72 4.28 2.75
N ARG A 142 14.61 5.23 2.42
CA ARG A 142 15.46 5.90 3.40
C ARG A 142 14.64 6.70 4.42
N ARG A 143 13.61 7.41 4.00
CA ARG A 143 12.70 8.13 4.92
C ARG A 143 11.98 7.15 5.85
N ASN A 144 11.41 6.09 5.30
CA ASN A 144 10.70 5.06 6.08
C ASN A 144 11.62 4.37 7.10
N TYR A 145 12.88 4.13 6.71
CA TYR A 145 13.89 3.57 7.60
C TYR A 145 14.16 4.49 8.78
N VAL A 146 14.41 5.78 8.54
CA VAL A 146 14.63 6.78 9.60
C VAL A 146 13.41 6.91 10.51
N GLU A 147 12.20 6.94 9.95
CA GLU A 147 10.97 6.98 10.76
C GLU A 147 10.82 5.73 11.63
N SER A 148 11.09 4.55 11.08
CA SER A 148 11.02 3.29 11.82
C SER A 148 12.07 3.24 12.92
N GLN A 149 13.28 3.71 12.65
CA GLN A 149 14.35 3.82 13.63
C GLN A 149 13.98 4.79 14.76
N ASN A 150 13.39 5.94 14.45
CA ASN A 150 12.92 6.90 15.45
C ASN A 150 11.81 6.32 16.32
N LYS A 151 10.84 5.61 15.73
CA LYS A 151 9.78 4.91 16.46
C LYS A 151 10.35 3.84 17.39
N TYR A 152 11.30 3.05 16.90
CA TYR A 152 11.98 2.04 17.70
C TYR A 152 12.69 2.67 18.90
N GLN A 153 13.44 3.76 18.69
CA GLN A 153 14.13 4.48 19.76
C GLN A 153 13.15 5.10 20.76
N ALA A 154 12.02 5.65 20.31
CA ALA A 154 10.99 6.17 21.19
C ALA A 154 10.37 5.07 22.05
N LEU A 155 10.04 3.93 21.44
CA LEU A 155 9.50 2.77 22.16
C LEU A 155 10.49 2.22 23.18
N LEU A 156 11.78 2.18 22.84
CA LEU A 156 12.84 1.70 23.73
C LEU A 156 12.95 2.58 24.99
N ARG A 157 12.93 3.91 24.81
CA ARG A 157 12.88 4.88 25.93
C ARG A 157 11.60 4.75 26.76
N GLU A 158 10.47 4.51 26.10
CA GLU A 158 9.20 4.32 26.78
C GLU A 158 9.23 3.06 27.65
N THR A 159 9.73 1.94 27.11
CA THR A 159 9.88 0.69 27.87
C THR A 159 10.86 0.83 29.04
N GLU A 160 11.98 1.52 28.86
CA GLU A 160 12.92 1.83 29.94
C GLU A 160 12.27 2.72 31.02
N GLY A 161 11.42 3.67 30.61
CA GLY A 161 10.64 4.51 31.51
C GLY A 161 9.65 3.69 32.33
N HIS A 162 8.85 2.84 31.68
CA HIS A 162 7.90 1.94 32.33
C HIS A 162 8.59 0.96 33.28
N GLU A 163 9.74 0.40 32.91
CA GLU A 163 10.52 -0.50 33.77
C GLU A 163 10.99 0.21 35.04
N LYS A 164 11.48 1.45 34.91
CA LYS A 164 11.91 2.26 36.05
C LYS A 164 10.74 2.66 36.95
N GLU A 165 9.60 3.04 36.39
CA GLU A 165 8.38 3.34 37.16
C GLU A 165 7.86 2.09 37.88
N PHE A 166 7.84 0.95 37.19
CA PHE A 166 7.45 -0.33 37.78
C PHE A 166 8.35 -0.69 38.96
N TYR A 167 9.67 -0.56 38.81
CA TYR A 167 10.63 -0.83 39.88
C TYR A 167 10.41 0.08 41.10
N ASN A 168 10.21 1.39 40.87
CA ASN A 168 9.93 2.34 41.96
C ASN A 168 8.62 1.99 42.69
N ASN A 169 7.56 1.70 41.94
CA ASN A 169 6.26 1.33 42.52
C ASN A 169 6.35 0.01 43.28
N TYR A 170 7.10 -0.95 42.76
CA TYR A 170 7.34 -2.23 43.42
C TYR A 170 8.03 -2.02 44.78
N GLN A 171 9.07 -1.21 44.85
CA GLN A 171 9.74 -0.90 46.12
C GLN A 171 8.81 -0.22 47.13
N ILE A 172 8.00 0.76 46.69
CA ILE A 172 7.01 1.42 47.57
C ILE A 172 6.00 0.40 48.11
N MET A 173 5.52 -0.53 47.27
CA MET A 173 4.61 -1.59 47.71
C MET A 173 5.28 -2.56 48.69
N GLU A 174 6.55 -2.91 48.46
CA GLU A 174 7.33 -3.79 49.33
C GLU A 174 7.52 -3.16 50.73
N ASP A 175 7.90 -1.89 50.78
CA ASP A 175 8.04 -1.12 52.03
C ASP A 175 6.70 -1.05 52.80
N GLU A 176 5.59 -0.83 52.09
CA GLU A 176 4.26 -0.78 52.70
C GLU A 176 3.83 -2.15 53.24
N ILE A 177 4.14 -3.24 52.54
CA ILE A 177 3.91 -4.61 53.03
C ILE A 177 4.71 -4.85 54.31
N GLU A 178 5.98 -4.43 54.38
CA GLU A 178 6.78 -4.55 55.60
C GLU A 178 6.21 -3.72 56.76
N ARG A 179 5.76 -2.50 56.47
CA ARG A 179 5.10 -1.63 57.46
C ARG A 179 3.83 -2.27 58.00
N LEU A 180 2.97 -2.78 57.12
CA LEU A 180 1.73 -3.46 57.50
C LEU A 180 2.00 -4.75 58.29
N LYS A 181 2.99 -5.56 57.90
CA LYS A 181 3.42 -6.74 58.68
C LYS A 181 3.86 -6.34 60.09
N SER A 182 4.62 -5.26 60.22
CA SER A 182 5.07 -4.73 61.51
C SER A 182 3.90 -4.25 62.37
N GLN A 183 2.91 -3.57 61.77
CA GLN A 183 1.68 -3.15 62.45
C GLN A 183 0.81 -4.35 62.89
N ILE A 184 0.64 -5.36 62.03
CA ILE A 184 -0.08 -6.59 62.39
C ILE A 184 0.61 -7.28 63.56
N SER A 185 1.95 -7.39 63.54
CA SER A 185 2.73 -7.98 64.63
C SER A 185 2.56 -7.19 65.94
N SER A 186 2.60 -5.86 65.89
CA SER A 186 2.40 -5.03 67.08
C SER A 186 0.99 -5.16 67.65
N LEU A 187 -0.04 -5.10 66.80
CA LEU A 187 -1.44 -5.30 67.17
C LEU A 187 -1.70 -6.69 67.75
N THR A 188 -1.11 -7.72 67.15
CA THR A 188 -1.20 -9.10 67.65
C THR A 188 -0.60 -9.20 69.06
N LYS A 189 0.56 -8.56 69.31
CA LYS A 189 1.15 -8.50 70.65
C LYS A 189 0.26 -7.76 71.66
N THR A 190 -0.39 -6.67 71.27
CA THR A 190 -1.34 -5.96 72.15
C THR A 190 -2.57 -6.82 72.44
N ILE A 191 -3.13 -7.51 71.45
CA ILE A 191 -4.26 -8.42 71.65
C ILE A 191 -3.88 -9.54 72.63
N VAL A 192 -2.73 -10.18 72.45
CA VAL A 192 -2.23 -11.23 73.37
C VAL A 192 -2.06 -10.69 74.79
N LYS A 193 -1.62 -9.43 74.96
CA LYS A 193 -1.52 -8.79 76.27
C LYS A 193 -2.88 -8.45 76.91
N LEU A 194 -3.91 -8.20 76.10
CA LEU A 194 -5.27 -7.88 76.56
C LEU A 194 -6.14 -9.14 76.78
N GLN A 195 -5.77 -10.27 76.17
CA GLN A 195 -6.44 -11.56 76.31
C GLN A 195 -6.64 -12.04 77.77
N PRO A 196 -5.68 -11.87 78.70
CA PRO A 196 -5.86 -12.23 80.12
C PRO A 196 -6.92 -11.38 80.85
N LEU A 197 -7.27 -10.20 80.32
CA LEU A 197 -8.26 -9.29 80.91
C LEU A 197 -9.68 -9.58 80.44
N SER A 198 -9.86 -10.16 79.25
CA SER A 198 -11.18 -10.55 78.73
C SER A 198 -11.72 -11.83 79.40
N VAL A 199 -10.84 -12.78 79.73
CA VAL A 199 -11.20 -14.01 80.46
C VAL A 199 -11.66 -13.73 81.90
N LYS A 200 -11.16 -12.66 82.52
CA LYS A 200 -11.59 -12.23 83.87
C LYS A 200 -12.96 -11.53 83.92
N HIS A 201 -13.55 -11.18 82.78
CA HIS A 201 -14.86 -10.51 82.74
C HIS A 201 -16.02 -11.44 82.34
N ASN A 202 -15.73 -12.59 81.72
CA ASN A 202 -16.73 -13.60 81.33
C ASN A 202 -16.73 -14.86 82.22
N GLY A 203 -15.97 -14.86 83.32
CA GLY A 203 -16.01 -15.89 84.36
C GLY A 203 -16.75 -15.39 85.60
N ASN A 204 -18.08 -15.31 85.50
CA ASN A 204 -19.00 -15.40 86.65
C ASN A 204 -19.71 -16.75 86.56
#